data_AF-A0A1V5VDH6-F1
#
_entry.id   AF-A0A1V5VDH6-F1
#
_cell.length_a   1.000
_cell.length_b   1.000
_cell.length_c   1.000
_cell.angle_alpha   90.00
_cell.angle_beta   90.00
_cell.angle_gamma   90.00
#
_symmetry.space_group_name_H-M   'P 1'
#
loop_
_entity.id
_entity.type
_entity.pdbx_description
1 polymer ?
#
loop_
_entity_poly.entity_id
_entity_poly.type
_entity_poly.pdbx_seq_one_letter_code
_entity_poly.pdbx_strand_id
1 'polypeptide(L)'
;MKLIDIGIVNDGLINIGIVNDGLLNIGIVNRGVLNSGIVNIGAFNNGIVNKGFANLGIVNRGVVNTGLVNLGLFNHGFVNVGAGERGVLSYAVLNRGFINKGAVNLGCINKGGVNVGLINKGLLNRGLINCSANIKKLTRTGFPTAKKN
;
A
#
# COMPACT_ATOMS: atom_id res chain seq x y z
N MET A 1 15.52 22.46 -27.15
CA MET A 1 14.38 21.76 -26.53
C MET A 1 13.45 21.33 -27.66
N LYS A 2 13.33 20.02 -27.92
CA LYS A 2 12.41 19.51 -28.94
C LYS A 2 11.00 19.45 -28.36
N LEU A 3 10.00 19.79 -29.16
CA LEU A 3 8.61 19.63 -28.75
C LEU A 3 8.22 18.16 -28.73
N ILE A 4 8.53 17.45 -29.81
CA ILE A 4 8.30 16.00 -29.97
C ILE A 4 9.64 15.35 -30.32
N ASP A 5 9.98 14.25 -29.65
CA ASP A 5 11.17 13.45 -29.95
C ASP A 5 10.80 11.96 -30.04
N ILE A 6 11.26 11.29 -31.10
CA ILE A 6 10.91 9.90 -31.40
C ILE A 6 12.18 9.13 -31.71
N GLY A 7 12.37 8.01 -31.01
CA GLY A 7 13.61 7.23 -31.17
C GLY A 7 13.95 6.37 -29.97
N ILE A 8 15.23 6.05 -29.84
CA ILE A 8 15.72 5.16 -28.79
C ILE A 8 15.93 5.92 -27.48
N VAL A 9 16.51 7.12 -27.54
CA VAL A 9 16.77 8.01 -26.40
C VAL A 9 16.20 9.39 -26.74
N ASN A 10 15.23 9.85 -25.95
CA ASN A 10 14.44 11.03 -26.25
C ASN A 10 14.41 11.96 -25.03
N ASP A 11 14.60 13.27 -25.25
CA ASP A 11 14.68 14.31 -24.21
C ASP A 11 13.78 15.53 -24.50
N GLY A 12 12.78 15.34 -25.37
CA GLY A 12 11.79 16.35 -25.71
C GLY A 12 10.71 16.55 -24.64
N LEU A 13 9.78 17.47 -24.91
CA LEU A 13 8.59 17.63 -24.05
C LEU A 13 7.64 16.43 -24.17
N ILE A 14 7.49 15.93 -25.39
CA ILE A 14 6.68 14.76 -25.75
C ILE A 14 7.61 13.72 -26.38
N ASN A 15 7.70 12.54 -25.79
CA ASN A 15 8.62 11.50 -26.23
C ASN A 15 7.89 10.20 -26.56
N ILE A 16 8.23 9.60 -27.69
CA ILE A 16 7.73 8.26 -28.09
C ILE A 16 8.92 7.37 -28.42
N GLY A 17 9.11 6.29 -27.65
CA GLY A 17 10.32 5.50 -27.84
C GLY A 17 10.66 4.51 -26.75
N ILE A 18 11.95 4.17 -26.67
CA ILE A 18 12.44 3.16 -25.74
C ILE A 18 12.81 3.78 -24.40
N VAL A 19 13.65 4.81 -24.40
CA VAL A 19 14.10 5.55 -23.21
C VAL A 19 13.71 7.01 -23.37
N ASN A 20 12.82 7.48 -22.50
CA ASN A 20 12.24 8.81 -22.59
C ASN A 20 12.44 9.57 -21.28
N ASP A 21 12.94 10.81 -21.35
CA ASP A 21 12.98 11.75 -20.23
C ASP A 21 12.27 13.06 -20.62
N GLY A 22 11.19 13.42 -19.93
CA GLY A 22 10.36 14.56 -20.34
C GLY A 22 9.03 14.68 -19.61
N LEU A 23 8.13 15.51 -20.15
CA LEU A 23 6.83 15.77 -19.53
C LEU A 23 5.83 14.65 -19.87
N LEU A 24 5.66 14.35 -21.16
CA LEU A 24 4.76 13.34 -21.69
C LEU A 24 5.57 12.24 -22.36
N ASN A 25 5.55 11.02 -21.83
CA ASN A 25 6.36 9.92 -22.34
C ASN A 25 5.49 8.69 -22.64
N ILE A 26 5.62 8.15 -23.87
CA ILE A 26 4.99 6.89 -24.28
C ILE A 26 6.08 5.93 -24.71
N GLY A 27 6.21 4.78 -24.05
CA GLY A 27 7.35 3.92 -24.33
C GLY A 27 7.61 2.78 -23.36
N ILE A 28 8.84 2.27 -23.41
CA ILE A 28 9.27 1.14 -22.59
C ILE A 28 9.76 1.63 -21.23
N VAL A 29 10.71 2.56 -21.22
CA VAL A 29 11.30 3.15 -20.01
C VAL A 29 11.09 4.65 -20.05
N ASN A 30 10.27 5.15 -19.13
CA ASN A 30 9.86 6.54 -19.09
C ASN A 30 10.24 7.17 -17.75
N ARG A 31 10.85 8.36 -17.79
CA ARG A 31 11.10 9.20 -16.63
C ARG A 31 10.44 10.56 -16.85
N GLY A 32 9.59 10.99 -15.91
CA GLY A 32 8.84 12.22 -16.15
C GLY A 32 7.59 12.41 -15.30
N VAL A 33 6.67 13.24 -15.82
CA VAL A 33 5.45 13.63 -15.10
C VAL A 33 4.23 12.85 -15.53
N LEU A 34 4.08 12.52 -16.82
CA LEU A 34 2.97 11.75 -17.35
C LEU A 34 3.54 10.67 -18.25
N ASN A 35 3.57 9.45 -17.72
CA ASN A 35 4.26 8.33 -18.36
C ASN A 35 3.26 7.21 -18.65
N SER A 36 3.25 6.72 -19.89
CA SER A 36 2.47 5.55 -20.31
C SER A 36 3.40 4.50 -20.89
N GLY A 37 3.43 3.30 -20.31
CA GLY A 37 4.44 2.32 -20.72
C GLY A 37 4.64 1.11 -19.84
N ILE A 38 5.80 0.48 -20.01
CA ILE A 38 6.16 -0.74 -19.26
C ILE A 38 6.77 -0.37 -17.91
N VAL A 39 7.82 0.45 -17.91
CA VAL A 39 8.55 0.89 -16.73
C VAL A 39 8.50 2.41 -16.65
N ASN A 40 7.87 2.93 -15.61
CA ASN A 40 7.66 4.37 -15.46
C ASN A 40 8.20 4.86 -14.12
N ILE A 41 8.94 5.97 -14.12
CA ILE A 41 9.49 6.62 -12.93
C ILE A 41 9.05 8.09 -12.92
N GLY A 42 8.40 8.51 -11.83
CA GLY A 42 8.03 9.91 -11.60
C GLY A 42 6.59 10.05 -11.13
N ALA A 43 5.83 10.95 -11.73
CA ALA A 43 4.43 11.18 -11.36
C ALA A 43 3.48 10.58 -12.41
N PHE A 44 2.20 10.44 -12.04
CA PHE A 44 1.07 10.11 -12.92
C PHE A 44 1.40 9.03 -13.96
N ASN A 45 1.86 7.89 -13.47
CA ASN A 45 2.32 6.78 -14.28
C ASN A 45 1.17 5.82 -14.57
N ASN A 46 1.02 5.41 -15.83
CA ASN A 46 0.13 4.33 -16.24
C ASN A 46 0.94 3.22 -16.92
N GLY A 47 0.89 2.00 -16.38
CA GLY A 47 1.75 0.95 -16.92
C GLY A 47 1.84 -0.34 -16.13
N ILE A 48 2.87 -1.12 -16.43
CA ILE A 48 3.09 -2.42 -15.79
C ILE A 48 3.83 -2.24 -14.46
N VAL A 49 4.98 -1.57 -14.49
CA VAL A 49 5.83 -1.31 -13.33
C VAL A 49 6.01 0.19 -13.17
N ASN A 50 5.48 0.73 -12.08
CA ASN A 50 5.51 2.16 -11.83
C ASN A 50 6.19 2.49 -10.50
N LYS A 51 6.98 3.56 -10.48
CA LYS A 51 7.61 4.09 -9.27
C LYS A 51 7.38 5.59 -9.14
N GLY A 52 6.79 6.01 -8.02
CA GLY A 52 6.66 7.41 -7.63
C GLY A 52 5.26 7.77 -7.16
N PHE A 53 4.66 8.84 -7.68
CA PHE A 53 3.39 9.37 -7.19
C PHE A 53 2.25 9.13 -8.17
N ALA A 54 1.06 8.78 -7.67
CA ALA A 54 -0.15 8.58 -8.47
C ALA A 54 0.05 7.54 -9.59
N ASN A 55 0.24 6.28 -9.21
CA ASN A 55 0.51 5.20 -10.17
C ASN A 55 -0.75 4.36 -10.43
N LEU A 56 -1.02 4.05 -11.70
CA LEU A 56 -2.03 3.09 -12.14
C LEU A 56 -1.34 1.95 -12.87
N GLY A 57 -1.57 0.70 -12.45
CA GLY A 57 -0.87 -0.41 -13.08
C GLY A 57 -0.94 -1.75 -12.41
N ILE A 58 -0.04 -2.65 -12.79
CA ILE A 58 0.04 -3.99 -12.22
C ILE A 58 0.86 -3.96 -10.93
N VAL A 59 2.09 -3.45 -11.00
CA VAL A 59 3.02 -3.35 -9.88
C VAL A 59 3.41 -1.89 -9.66
N ASN A 60 3.02 -1.35 -8.52
CA ASN A 60 3.24 0.06 -8.20
C ASN A 60 4.03 0.23 -6.91
N ARG A 61 5.02 1.13 -6.91
CA ARG A 61 5.75 1.52 -5.71
C ARG A 61 5.71 3.03 -5.50
N GLY A 62 5.18 3.46 -4.36
CA GLY A 62 5.21 4.86 -3.94
C GLY A 62 3.92 5.29 -3.26
N VAL A 63 3.38 6.45 -3.62
CA VAL A 63 2.26 7.07 -2.90
C VAL A 63 1.07 7.21 -3.84
N VAL A 64 -0.12 6.85 -3.35
CA VAL A 64 -1.36 6.81 -4.13
C VAL A 64 -1.22 5.86 -5.32
N ASN A 65 -1.29 4.55 -5.06
CA ASN A 65 -1.22 3.55 -6.11
C ASN A 65 -2.56 2.87 -6.31
N THR A 66 -2.94 2.64 -7.57
CA THR A 66 -4.09 1.79 -7.93
C THR A 66 -3.61 0.63 -8.79
N GLY A 67 -3.89 -0.60 -8.39
CA GLY A 67 -3.36 -1.74 -9.12
C GLY A 67 -3.53 -3.10 -8.50
N LEU A 68 -2.85 -4.09 -9.07
CA LEU A 68 -2.88 -5.46 -8.56
C LEU A 68 -2.00 -5.60 -7.31
N VAL A 69 -0.76 -5.12 -7.38
CA VAL A 69 0.23 -5.19 -6.30
C VAL A 69 0.80 -3.80 -6.06
N ASN A 70 0.59 -3.28 -4.86
CA ASN A 70 1.01 -1.93 -4.50
C ASN A 70 1.87 -1.92 -3.23
N LEU A 71 2.97 -1.18 -3.27
CA LEU A 71 3.87 -0.96 -2.15
C LEU A 71 4.00 0.53 -1.85
N GLY A 72 3.66 0.95 -0.63
CA GLY A 72 3.92 2.29 -0.14
C GLY A 72 2.77 2.85 0.68
N LEU A 73 2.15 3.95 0.25
CA LEU A 73 1.13 4.63 1.05
C LEU A 73 -0.13 4.87 0.24
N PHE A 74 -1.28 4.72 0.90
CA PHE A 74 -2.61 5.02 0.33
C PHE A 74 -2.89 4.24 -0.96
N ASN A 75 -2.64 2.94 -0.95
CA ASN A 75 -2.88 2.11 -2.12
C ASN A 75 -4.28 1.51 -2.13
N HIS A 76 -4.77 1.35 -3.35
CA HIS A 76 -6.03 0.75 -3.70
C HIS A 76 -5.77 -0.43 -4.63
N GLY A 77 -6.22 -1.64 -4.28
CA GLY A 77 -5.86 -2.78 -5.10
C GLY A 77 -6.17 -4.14 -4.53
N PHE A 78 -5.60 -5.17 -5.16
CA PHE A 78 -5.75 -6.54 -4.70
C PHE A 78 -4.82 -6.84 -3.53
N VAL A 79 -3.51 -6.60 -3.71
CA VAL A 79 -2.48 -6.76 -2.68
C VAL A 79 -1.82 -5.42 -2.39
N ASN A 80 -1.89 -4.97 -1.15
CA ASN A 80 -1.28 -3.72 -0.72
C ASN A 80 -0.34 -3.94 0.46
N VAL A 81 0.82 -3.28 0.46
CA VAL A 81 1.80 -3.32 1.54
C VAL A 81 2.21 -1.89 1.90
N GLY A 82 2.09 -1.52 3.18
CA GLY A 82 2.58 -0.23 3.69
C GLY A 82 1.68 0.47 4.72
N ALA A 83 0.97 1.55 4.38
CA ALA A 83 0.03 2.20 5.31
C ALA A 83 -1.12 2.93 4.61
N GLY A 84 -2.31 2.85 5.21
CA GLY A 84 -3.52 3.52 4.71
C GLY A 84 -4.16 2.79 3.54
N GLU A 85 -4.09 1.46 3.56
CA GLU A 85 -4.38 0.61 2.40
C GLU A 85 -5.86 0.22 2.33
N ARG A 86 -6.37 0.14 1.10
CA ARG A 86 -7.69 -0.42 0.80
C ARG A 86 -7.60 -1.51 -0.25
N GLY A 87 -7.96 -2.74 0.09
CA GLY A 87 -7.85 -3.82 -0.88
C GLY A 87 -8.33 -5.18 -0.40
N VAL A 88 -8.14 -6.21 -1.21
CA VAL A 88 -8.51 -7.58 -0.80
C VAL A 88 -7.56 -8.09 0.28
N LEU A 89 -6.26 -7.93 0.07
CA LEU A 89 -5.17 -8.32 0.96
C LEU A 89 -4.37 -7.07 1.33
N SER A 90 -4.36 -6.69 2.61
CA SER A 90 -3.62 -5.50 3.07
C SER A 90 -2.67 -5.82 4.21
N TYR A 91 -1.38 -5.54 4.02
CA TYR A 91 -0.30 -5.72 4.98
C TYR A 91 0.26 -4.35 5.39
N ALA A 92 -0.44 -3.69 6.31
CA ALA A 92 -0.18 -2.29 6.59
C ALA A 92 -0.57 -1.89 8.02
N VAL A 93 -0.24 -0.66 8.44
CA VAL A 93 -0.60 -0.16 9.78
C VAL A 93 -2.12 0.02 9.92
N LEU A 94 -2.75 0.64 8.92
CA LEU A 94 -4.18 0.89 8.84
C LEU A 94 -4.72 0.21 7.58
N ASN A 95 -5.61 -0.78 7.76
CA ASN A 95 -6.12 -1.61 6.67
C ASN A 95 -7.63 -1.58 6.59
N ARG A 96 -8.17 -1.43 5.38
CA ARG A 96 -9.56 -1.78 5.06
C ARG A 96 -9.59 -2.80 3.94
N GLY A 97 -10.18 -3.97 4.18
CA GLY A 97 -10.09 -5.05 3.19
C GLY A 97 -10.73 -6.35 3.60
N PHE A 98 -10.62 -7.38 2.76
CA PHE A 98 -11.18 -8.69 3.10
C PHE A 98 -10.28 -9.43 4.10
N ILE A 99 -8.97 -9.47 3.82
CA ILE A 99 -7.93 -10.08 4.65
C ILE A 99 -6.88 -9.02 4.99
N ASN A 100 -6.69 -8.74 6.27
CA ASN A 100 -5.80 -7.68 6.74
C ASN A 100 -4.80 -8.18 7.78
N LYS A 101 -3.55 -7.71 7.69
CA LYS A 101 -2.51 -7.91 8.71
C LYS A 101 -1.88 -6.57 9.08
N GLY A 102 -2.00 -6.17 10.33
CA GLY A 102 -1.67 -4.78 10.70
C GLY A 102 -1.98 -4.36 12.12
N ALA A 103 -1.68 -3.12 12.46
CA ALA A 103 -1.98 -2.55 13.78
C ALA A 103 -3.49 -2.33 13.97
N VAL A 104 -4.18 -1.77 12.96
CA VAL A 104 -5.62 -1.51 12.95
C VAL A 104 -6.23 -2.03 11.66
N ASN A 105 -7.20 -2.94 11.78
CA ASN A 105 -7.76 -3.68 10.66
C ASN A 105 -9.29 -3.63 10.68
N LEU A 106 -9.89 -3.28 9.55
CA LEU A 106 -11.33 -3.35 9.31
C LEU A 106 -11.61 -4.26 8.11
N GLY A 107 -12.24 -5.40 8.33
CA GLY A 107 -12.38 -6.41 7.29
C GLY A 107 -13.03 -7.71 7.71
N CYS A 108 -13.04 -8.72 6.84
CA CYS A 108 -13.63 -10.02 7.17
C CYS A 108 -12.70 -10.86 8.04
N ILE A 109 -11.42 -10.94 7.69
CA ILE A 109 -10.40 -11.74 8.36
C ILE A 109 -9.23 -10.83 8.74
N ASN A 110 -8.96 -10.67 10.03
CA ASN A 110 -7.96 -9.71 10.49
C ASN A 110 -6.94 -10.35 11.44
N LYS A 111 -5.66 -9.98 11.29
CA LYS A 111 -4.58 -10.37 12.20
C LYS A 111 -3.76 -9.16 12.67
N GLY A 112 -3.71 -8.92 13.98
CA GLY A 112 -2.80 -7.95 14.57
C GLY A 112 -3.35 -7.27 15.83
N GLY A 113 -3.21 -5.94 15.94
CA GLY A 113 -3.50 -5.23 17.20
C GLY A 113 -4.99 -5.07 17.49
N VAL A 114 -5.62 -4.17 16.76
CA VAL A 114 -7.03 -3.78 16.86
C VAL A 114 -7.76 -4.24 15.61
N ASN A 115 -8.80 -5.06 15.77
CA ASN A 115 -9.48 -5.71 14.65
C ASN A 115 -11.00 -5.56 14.76
N VAL A 116 -11.64 -5.15 13.67
CA VAL A 116 -13.10 -5.14 13.53
C VAL A 116 -13.46 -5.98 12.30
N GLY A 117 -14.20 -7.07 12.52
CA GLY A 117 -14.45 -8.04 11.45
C GLY A 117 -15.19 -9.30 11.84
N LEU A 118 -15.32 -10.25 10.92
CA LEU A 118 -15.98 -11.53 11.18
C LEU A 118 -15.08 -12.45 12.01
N ILE A 119 -13.82 -12.61 11.57
CA ILE A 119 -12.81 -13.47 12.17
C ILE A 119 -11.58 -12.62 12.51
N ASN A 120 -11.23 -12.55 13.78
CA ASN A 120 -10.14 -11.70 14.25
C ASN A 120 -9.13 -12.50 15.08
N LYS A 121 -7.83 -12.25 14.86
CA LYS A 121 -6.74 -12.76 15.69
C LYS A 121 -5.89 -11.58 16.17
N GLY A 122 -5.88 -11.33 17.48
CA GLY A 122 -5.25 -10.10 17.98
C GLY A 122 -5.53 -9.76 19.42
N LEU A 123 -5.09 -8.56 19.84
CA LEU A 123 -5.25 -8.07 21.21
C LEU A 123 -6.69 -7.58 21.44
N LEU A 124 -7.15 -6.63 20.63
CA LEU A 124 -8.46 -5.98 20.77
C LEU A 124 -9.32 -6.33 19.56
N ASN A 125 -10.27 -7.23 19.73
CA ASN A 125 -11.08 -7.76 18.63
C ASN A 125 -12.56 -7.47 18.86
N ARG A 126 -13.24 -6.99 17.82
CA ARG A 126 -14.70 -6.88 17.75
C ARG A 126 -15.20 -7.67 16.54
N GLY A 127 -15.90 -8.77 16.80
CA GLY A 127 -16.31 -9.69 15.75
C GLY A 127 -17.01 -10.94 16.25
N LEU A 128 -17.47 -11.77 15.31
CA LEU A 128 -18.17 -13.03 15.59
C LEU A 128 -17.20 -14.06 16.20
N ILE A 129 -16.01 -14.20 15.62
CA ILE A 129 -14.98 -15.14 16.08
C ILE A 129 -13.72 -14.34 16.44
N ASN A 130 -13.34 -14.37 17.73
CA ASN A 130 -12.18 -13.63 18.23
C ASN A 130 -11.16 -14.59 18.89
N CYS A 131 -10.03 -14.79 18.23
CA CYS A 131 -8.89 -15.53 18.75
C CYS A 131 -7.95 -14.54 19.45
N SER A 132 -8.18 -14.30 20.74
CA SER A 132 -7.34 -13.44 21.55
C SER A 132 -6.06 -14.16 21.99
N ALA A 133 -4.92 -13.45 21.95
CA ALA A 133 -3.72 -13.91 22.64
C ALA A 133 -3.95 -13.71 24.16
N ASN A 134 -3.94 -14.81 24.92
CA ASN A 134 -4.23 -14.86 26.36
C ASN A 134 -3.57 -13.70 27.15
N ILE A 135 -4.36 -12.69 27.58
CA ILE A 135 -3.89 -11.56 28.40
C ILE A 135 -3.72 -11.93 29.88
N LYS A 136 -3.89 -13.22 30.26
CA LYS A 136 -3.78 -13.68 31.66
C LYS A 136 -2.41 -13.47 32.32
N LYS A 137 -1.41 -12.89 31.62
CA LYS A 137 -0.08 -12.58 32.18
C LYS A 137 0.15 -11.10 32.54
N LEU A 138 -0.78 -10.17 32.24
CA LEU A 138 -0.57 -8.73 32.45
C LEU A 138 -1.30 -8.12 33.65
N THR A 139 -1.99 -8.91 34.48
CA THR A 139 -2.74 -8.42 35.66
C THR A 139 -2.21 -8.94 37.00
N ARG A 140 -0.97 -9.44 37.06
CA ARG A 140 -0.39 -9.95 38.32
C ARG A 140 0.85 -9.17 38.77
N THR A 141 0.69 -7.88 39.00
CA THR A 141 1.48 -7.15 40.01
C THR A 141 0.49 -6.69 41.07
N GLY A 142 0.34 -7.51 42.12
CA GLY A 142 -0.57 -7.23 43.22
C GLY A 142 -0.13 -5.99 43.99
N PHE A 143 -1.08 -5.10 44.27
CA PHE A 143 -0.90 -4.09 45.30
C PHE A 143 -0.95 -4.80 46.67
N PRO A 144 0.09 -4.67 47.53
CA PRO A 144 0.00 -5.18 48.89
C PRO A 144 -1.03 -4.36 49.67
N THR A 145 -2.10 -5.01 50.13
CA THR A 145 -3.04 -4.42 51.07
C THR A 145 -2.36 -4.31 52.44
N ALA A 146 -2.15 -3.08 52.90
CA ALA A 146 -1.69 -2.82 54.26
C ALA A 146 -2.77 -3.29 55.26
N LYS A 147 -2.44 -4.28 56.10
CA LYS A 147 -3.19 -4.56 57.33
C LYS A 147 -3.07 -3.34 58.23
N LYS A 148 -4.19 -2.70 58.56
CA LYS A 148 -4.27 -1.82 59.74
C LYS A 148 -4.54 -2.72 60.95
N ASN A 149 -3.65 -2.60 61.93
CA ASN A 149 -3.80 -3.14 63.29
C ASN A 149 -5.01 -2.53 63.99
#